data_AF-A0AAV8V732-F1
#
_entry.id   AF-A0AAV8V732-F1
#
_cell.length_a   1.000
_cell.length_b   1.000
_cell.length_c   1.000
_cell.angle_alpha   90.00
_cell.angle_beta   90.00
_cell.angle_gamma   90.00
#
_symmetry.space_group_name_H-M   'P 1'
#
loop_
_entity.id
_entity.type
_entity.pdbx_description
1 polymer ?
#
loop_
_entity_poly.entity_id
_entity_poly.type
_entity_poly.pdbx_seq_one_letter_code
_entity_poly.pdbx_strand_id
1 'polypeptide(L)'
;MGPRLCELRSNPEGLDLVAIKVTVGRSCYILCSAYLPYESPTPPPRQLMELVEWCKSNNLPLIVGCDANAHHTCWGSKDVNQRGQDLLEFLISSGLDILNRGTKPTFVTRNRQEVIDITISNSWSSHLVTNWRVSSEVSMSDHRHILFNLETGTVPVEREYRNPKLTVWSTYKDILSRNVGPPVRPHTIPQIESSVKNLTKAVVHAYEQSCPVRKRNKVRLVWVPGHSGVAGNEEADVLARKGSSDTLTGPEPAIGLPYSYPLGSIDNWTREKCQEDWSRGIGLRQARLLIKGPGAAATRSLVNLNRASINIITGLLTGHGRLNKHLSTIGLSPDSRCRLCGTSDEDSIHVLCHCPRVIVNRHRLFGAGYLAPEDIREIPVDRVLAFARSTGLF
;
A
#
# COMPACT_ATOMS: atom_id res chain seq x y z
N MET A 1 9.43 -39.31 1.36
CA MET A 1 9.67 -38.48 2.56
C MET A 1 8.30 -38.20 3.17
N GLY A 2 8.03 -38.76 4.35
CA GLY A 2 6.73 -38.58 5.03
C GLY A 2 6.48 -37.11 5.41
N PRO A 3 5.21 -36.73 5.67
CA PRO A 3 4.86 -35.38 6.09
C PRO A 3 5.58 -35.07 7.41
N ARG A 4 6.44 -34.05 7.41
CA ARG A 4 6.98 -33.46 8.64
C ARG A 4 5.84 -32.69 9.30
N LEU A 5 5.19 -33.28 10.29
CA LEU A 5 4.39 -32.56 11.28
C LEU A 5 5.35 -31.68 12.10
N CYS A 6 5.36 -30.39 11.84
CA CYS A 6 6.09 -29.41 12.65
C CYS A 6 5.12 -28.45 13.34
N GLU A 7 5.30 -28.40 14.67
CA GLU A 7 4.83 -27.42 15.66
C GLU A 7 3.32 -27.40 15.98
N LEU A 8 2.93 -28.38 16.81
CA LEU A 8 1.89 -28.19 17.82
C LEU A 8 2.32 -27.06 18.76
N ARG A 9 1.72 -25.87 18.61
CA ARG A 9 1.69 -24.89 19.71
C ARG A 9 0.59 -25.31 20.68
N SER A 10 0.93 -26.21 21.61
CA SER A 10 0.08 -26.44 22.78
C SER A 10 0.19 -25.21 23.70
N ASN A 11 -0.85 -24.38 23.73
CA ASN A 11 -0.99 -23.35 24.76
C ASN A 11 -1.69 -23.98 25.99
N PRO A 12 -1.27 -23.71 27.25
CA PRO A 12 -1.67 -24.52 28.41
C PRO A 12 -3.11 -24.32 28.94
N GLU A 13 -3.95 -23.53 28.28
CA GLU A 13 -5.27 -23.16 28.83
C GLU A 13 -6.40 -23.67 27.92
N GLY A 14 -6.97 -24.84 28.26
CA GLY A 14 -8.34 -25.28 27.90
C GLY A 14 -8.91 -24.83 26.54
N LEU A 15 -8.16 -24.94 25.44
CA LEU A 15 -8.62 -24.49 24.13
C LEU A 15 -9.49 -25.57 23.45
N ASP A 16 -10.74 -25.22 23.17
CA ASP A 16 -11.66 -25.99 22.32
C ASP A 16 -11.37 -25.81 20.81
N LEU A 17 -10.11 -25.57 20.44
CA LEU A 17 -9.67 -25.38 19.06
C LEU A 17 -8.23 -25.87 18.87
N VAL A 18 -8.03 -26.72 17.86
CA VAL A 18 -6.71 -27.23 17.45
C VAL A 18 -6.53 -26.99 15.96
N ALA A 19 -5.50 -26.23 15.59
CA ALA A 19 -5.12 -26.02 14.21
C ALA A 19 -3.74 -26.64 13.92
N ILE A 20 -3.62 -27.31 12.78
CA ILE A 20 -2.37 -27.88 12.30
C ILE A 20 -2.03 -27.35 10.91
N LYS A 21 -0.75 -27.14 10.67
CA LYS A 21 -0.19 -26.82 9.36
C LYS A 21 0.28 -28.10 8.68
N VAL A 22 -0.39 -28.48 7.59
CA VAL A 22 -0.05 -29.66 6.81
C VAL A 22 0.66 -29.23 5.53
N THR A 23 1.83 -29.81 5.26
CA THR A 23 2.59 -29.55 4.04
C THR A 23 2.59 -30.80 3.16
N VAL A 24 2.10 -30.67 1.93
CA VAL A 24 2.09 -31.75 0.93
C VAL A 24 2.79 -31.24 -0.33
N GLY A 25 3.95 -31.81 -0.64
CA GLY A 25 4.80 -31.31 -1.72
C GLY A 25 5.27 -29.88 -1.45
N ARG A 26 4.94 -28.94 -2.36
CA ARG A 26 5.22 -27.49 -2.20
C ARG A 26 4.03 -26.70 -1.66
N SER A 27 2.89 -27.37 -1.41
CA SER A 27 1.67 -26.72 -0.95
C SER A 27 1.52 -26.84 0.55
N CYS A 28 0.98 -25.79 1.16
CA CYS A 28 0.71 -25.72 2.59
C CYS A 28 -0.80 -25.52 2.82
N TYR A 29 -1.34 -26.20 3.82
CA TYR A 29 -2.75 -26.18 4.19
C TYR A 29 -2.89 -26.03 5.70
N ILE A 30 -3.93 -25.34 6.15
CA ILE A 30 -4.30 -25.26 7.57
C ILE A 30 -5.58 -26.07 7.76
N LEU A 31 -5.49 -27.08 8.62
CA LEU A 31 -6.64 -27.87 9.05
C LEU A 31 -6.93 -27.53 10.50
N CYS A 32 -8.18 -27.24 10.81
CA CYS A 32 -8.62 -26.85 12.14
C CYS A 32 -9.74 -27.77 12.60
N SER A 33 -9.63 -28.28 13.82
CA SER A 33 -10.72 -28.90 14.56
C SER A 33 -11.18 -27.90 15.61
N ALA A 34 -12.46 -27.58 15.65
CA ALA A 34 -13.05 -26.68 16.62
C ALA A 34 -14.24 -27.33 17.32
N TYR A 35 -14.37 -27.08 18.61
CA TYR A 35 -15.56 -27.37 19.39
C TYR A 35 -16.10 -26.03 19.89
N LEU A 36 -17.37 -25.75 19.64
CA LEU A 36 -18.03 -24.53 20.08
C LEU A 36 -18.99 -24.87 21.21
N PRO A 37 -18.60 -24.72 22.49
CA PRO A 37 -19.42 -25.11 23.62
C PRO A 37 -20.79 -24.46 23.56
N TYR A 38 -21.84 -25.23 23.83
CA TYR A 38 -23.22 -24.74 23.85
C TYR A 38 -23.40 -23.57 24.82
N GLU A 39 -22.70 -23.60 25.96
CA GLU A 39 -22.75 -22.57 27.01
C GLU A 39 -22.01 -21.27 26.64
N SER A 40 -21.21 -21.28 25.57
CA SER A 40 -20.48 -20.09 25.13
C SER A 40 -21.44 -19.07 24.51
N PRO A 41 -21.49 -17.82 24.98
CA PRO A 41 -22.54 -16.87 24.60
C PRO A 41 -22.40 -16.34 23.16
N THR A 42 -21.20 -16.30 22.58
CA THR A 42 -20.96 -15.69 21.26
C THR A 42 -20.10 -16.58 20.37
N PRO A 43 -20.69 -17.33 19.42
CA PRO A 43 -19.94 -18.00 18.36
C PRO A 43 -19.55 -17.01 17.24
N PRO A 44 -18.41 -17.21 16.57
CA PRO A 44 -17.32 -18.11 16.96
C PRO A 44 -16.43 -17.51 18.08
N PRO A 45 -15.59 -18.32 18.75
CA PRO A 45 -14.61 -17.84 19.70
C PRO A 45 -13.57 -16.96 19.01
N ARG A 46 -13.01 -16.02 19.77
CA ARG A 46 -11.98 -15.08 19.31
C ARG A 46 -10.81 -15.79 18.61
N GLN A 47 -10.42 -16.96 19.11
CA GLN A 47 -9.32 -17.75 18.57
C GLN A 47 -9.60 -18.24 17.14
N LEU A 48 -10.86 -18.60 16.82
CA LEU A 48 -11.23 -18.96 15.46
C LEU A 48 -11.22 -17.73 14.55
N MET A 49 -11.67 -16.57 15.03
CA MET A 49 -11.61 -15.31 14.29
C MET A 49 -10.17 -14.93 13.95
N GLU A 50 -9.26 -15.00 14.93
CA GLU A 50 -7.83 -14.72 14.77
C GLU A 50 -7.17 -15.70 13.78
N LEU A 51 -7.52 -16.99 13.84
CA LEU A 51 -7.02 -18.00 12.89
C LEU A 51 -7.48 -17.70 11.45
N VAL A 52 -8.75 -17.34 11.28
CA VAL A 52 -9.33 -17.01 9.96
C VAL A 52 -8.62 -15.80 9.36
N GLU A 53 -8.46 -14.71 10.14
CA GLU A 53 -7.77 -13.51 9.68
C GLU A 53 -6.27 -13.74 9.43
N TRP A 54 -5.60 -14.56 10.24
CA TRP A 54 -4.22 -14.94 10.00
C TRP A 54 -4.08 -15.74 8.69
N CYS A 55 -4.94 -16.73 8.45
CA CYS A 55 -4.92 -17.51 7.21
C CYS A 55 -5.20 -16.63 5.98
N LYS A 56 -6.13 -15.68 6.10
CA LYS A 56 -6.46 -14.71 5.04
C LYS A 56 -5.29 -13.79 4.73
N SER A 57 -4.66 -13.23 5.75
CA SER A 57 -3.50 -12.32 5.61
C SER A 57 -2.28 -13.02 5.01
N ASN A 58 -2.09 -14.31 5.30
CA ASN A 58 -0.98 -15.11 4.79
C ASN A 58 -1.32 -15.88 3.50
N ASN A 59 -2.53 -15.69 2.96
CA ASN A 59 -3.04 -16.41 1.79
C ASN A 59 -2.84 -17.93 1.91
N LEU A 60 -3.26 -18.50 3.04
CA LEU A 60 -3.21 -19.93 3.34
C LEU A 60 -4.59 -20.61 3.20
N PRO A 61 -4.68 -21.78 2.56
CA PRO A 61 -5.93 -22.55 2.50
C PRO A 61 -6.33 -22.99 3.90
N LEU A 62 -7.56 -22.69 4.31
CA LEU A 62 -8.10 -23.07 5.62
C LEU A 62 -9.30 -24.00 5.44
N ILE A 63 -9.33 -25.10 6.20
CA ILE A 63 -10.48 -25.99 6.34
C ILE A 63 -10.70 -26.21 7.84
N VAL A 64 -11.93 -26.00 8.29
CA VAL A 64 -12.32 -26.17 9.69
C VAL A 64 -13.44 -27.20 9.76
N GLY A 65 -13.22 -28.27 10.52
CA GLY A 65 -14.28 -29.14 11.02
C GLY A 65 -14.68 -28.65 12.40
N CYS A 66 -15.98 -28.49 12.63
CA CYS A 66 -16.48 -27.80 13.81
C CYS A 66 -17.75 -28.46 14.34
N ASP A 67 -17.75 -28.89 15.60
CA ASP A 67 -19.01 -29.10 16.33
C ASP A 67 -19.50 -27.73 16.81
N ALA A 68 -20.50 -27.19 16.12
CA ALA A 68 -20.93 -25.81 16.30
C ALA A 68 -21.95 -25.64 17.44
N ASN A 69 -22.62 -26.72 17.84
CA ASN A 69 -23.81 -26.67 18.69
C ASN A 69 -24.85 -25.64 18.22
N ALA A 70 -24.90 -25.35 16.91
CA ALA A 70 -25.69 -24.28 16.30
C ALA A 70 -26.58 -24.81 15.19
N HIS A 71 -27.77 -24.22 15.07
CA HIS A 71 -28.80 -24.65 14.13
C HIS A 71 -29.00 -23.62 13.03
N HIS A 72 -28.79 -24.02 11.79
CA HIS A 72 -29.21 -23.24 10.63
C HIS A 72 -29.47 -24.12 9.41
N THR A 73 -30.52 -23.78 8.69
CA THR A 73 -30.89 -24.43 7.41
C THR A 73 -29.79 -24.37 6.34
N CYS A 74 -28.80 -23.47 6.47
CA CYS A 74 -27.71 -23.32 5.49
C CYS A 74 -26.71 -24.48 5.54
N TRP A 75 -26.59 -25.18 6.67
CA TRP A 75 -25.78 -26.39 6.80
C TRP A 75 -26.60 -27.66 7.00
N GLY A 76 -27.93 -27.58 6.89
CA GLY A 76 -28.83 -28.73 6.85
C GLY A 76 -29.64 -29.00 8.12
N SER A 77 -29.60 -28.10 9.12
CA SER A 77 -30.49 -28.17 10.28
C SER A 77 -31.96 -27.97 9.87
N LYS A 78 -32.90 -28.46 10.68
CA LYS A 78 -34.35 -28.36 10.39
C LYS A 78 -34.92 -26.99 10.69
N ASP A 79 -34.27 -26.26 11.59
CA ASP A 79 -34.64 -24.96 12.11
C ASP A 79 -33.42 -24.05 12.22
N VAL A 80 -33.63 -22.85 12.73
CA VAL A 80 -32.60 -21.84 12.93
C VAL A 80 -32.69 -21.32 14.36
N ASN A 81 -31.57 -21.29 15.07
CA ASN A 81 -31.47 -20.66 16.38
C ASN A 81 -30.58 -19.40 16.33
N GLN A 82 -30.61 -18.57 17.38
CA GLN A 82 -29.83 -17.32 17.43
C GLN A 82 -28.33 -17.60 17.22
N ARG A 83 -27.82 -18.66 17.87
CA ARG A 83 -26.43 -19.10 17.72
C ARG A 83 -26.05 -19.39 16.27
N GLY A 84 -26.95 -20.00 15.52
CA GLY A 84 -26.78 -20.26 14.09
C GLY A 84 -26.85 -19.00 13.23
N GLN A 85 -27.68 -18.02 13.60
CA GLN A 85 -27.70 -16.71 12.93
C GLN A 85 -26.37 -15.97 13.11
N ASP A 86 -25.91 -15.85 14.37
CA ASP A 86 -24.65 -15.17 14.70
C ASP A 86 -23.45 -15.81 13.99
N LEU A 87 -23.42 -17.14 13.99
CA LEU A 87 -22.38 -17.90 13.28
C LEU A 87 -22.46 -17.67 11.76
N LEU A 88 -23.65 -17.70 11.16
CA LEU A 88 -23.79 -17.46 9.72
C LEU A 88 -23.34 -16.04 9.32
N GLU A 89 -23.68 -15.03 10.12
CA GLU A 89 -23.24 -13.65 9.91
C GLU A 89 -21.72 -13.53 9.91
N PHE A 90 -21.05 -14.20 10.86
CA PHE A 90 -19.60 -14.29 10.88
C PHE A 90 -19.04 -14.98 9.62
N LEU A 91 -19.61 -16.12 9.21
CA LEU A 91 -19.12 -16.86 8.04
C LEU A 91 -19.21 -16.00 6.77
N ILE A 92 -20.32 -15.30 6.58
CA ILE A 92 -20.54 -14.43 5.42
C ILE A 92 -19.59 -13.23 5.44
N SER A 93 -19.51 -12.52 6.57
CA SER A 93 -18.65 -11.33 6.71
C SER A 93 -17.16 -11.65 6.56
N SER A 94 -16.75 -12.86 6.95
CA SER A 94 -15.36 -13.33 6.88
C SER A 94 -14.99 -13.99 5.54
N GLY A 95 -15.95 -14.20 4.62
CA GLY A 95 -15.71 -14.87 3.35
C GLY A 95 -15.40 -16.37 3.50
N LEU A 96 -16.15 -17.05 4.38
CA LEU A 96 -16.07 -18.49 4.60
C LEU A 96 -17.24 -19.20 3.93
N ASP A 97 -16.93 -20.27 3.20
CA ASP A 97 -17.89 -21.13 2.52
C ASP A 97 -18.32 -22.29 3.45
N ILE A 98 -19.63 -22.58 3.49
CA ILE A 98 -20.18 -23.76 4.15
C ILE A 98 -20.11 -24.97 3.19
N LEU A 99 -19.46 -26.04 3.64
CA LEU A 99 -19.17 -27.22 2.83
C LEU A 99 -20.14 -28.39 3.04
N ASN A 100 -21.00 -28.32 4.06
CA ASN A 100 -22.04 -29.31 4.32
C ASN A 100 -22.94 -29.54 3.07
N ARG A 101 -23.35 -30.78 2.85
CA ARG A 101 -24.23 -31.19 1.74
C ARG A 101 -25.37 -32.09 2.24
N GLY A 102 -26.60 -31.70 1.92
CA GLY A 102 -27.80 -32.42 2.34
C GLY A 102 -28.17 -32.17 3.80
N THR A 103 -29.06 -33.02 4.32
CA THR A 103 -29.70 -32.85 5.64
C THR A 103 -29.56 -34.10 6.52
N LYS A 104 -28.64 -35.01 6.16
CA LYS A 104 -28.40 -36.23 6.94
C LYS A 104 -27.86 -35.83 8.32
N PRO A 105 -28.49 -36.26 9.43
CA PRO A 105 -28.08 -35.85 10.78
C PRO A 105 -26.64 -36.24 11.10
N THR A 106 -25.89 -35.30 11.66
CA THR A 106 -24.53 -35.48 12.16
C THR A 106 -24.53 -35.88 13.63
N PHE A 107 -25.60 -35.56 14.38
CA PHE A 107 -25.82 -35.96 15.76
C PHE A 107 -27.14 -36.73 15.88
N VAL A 108 -27.11 -37.90 16.50
CA VAL A 108 -28.25 -38.81 16.65
C VAL A 108 -28.23 -39.48 18.02
N THR A 109 -29.26 -39.21 18.82
CA THR A 109 -29.59 -39.96 20.04
C THR A 109 -30.92 -40.69 19.84
N ARG A 110 -31.38 -41.40 20.89
CA ARG A 110 -32.71 -42.05 20.89
C ARG A 110 -33.85 -41.08 20.58
N ASN A 111 -33.73 -39.82 21.01
CA ASN A 111 -34.84 -38.85 20.98
C ASN A 111 -34.58 -37.64 20.06
N ARG A 112 -33.35 -37.48 19.54
CA ARG A 112 -32.91 -36.24 18.88
C ARG A 112 -32.06 -36.57 17.66
N GLN A 113 -32.27 -35.87 16.55
CA GLN A 113 -31.49 -35.99 15.32
C GLN A 113 -31.26 -34.62 14.71
N GLU A 114 -30.00 -34.21 14.61
CA GLU A 114 -29.63 -32.84 14.26
C GLU A 114 -28.40 -32.77 13.35
N VAL A 115 -28.26 -31.63 12.68
CA VAL A 115 -27.07 -31.26 11.92
C VAL A 115 -26.44 -30.07 12.63
N ILE A 116 -25.46 -30.36 13.49
CA ILE A 116 -24.77 -29.38 14.34
C ILE A 116 -23.25 -29.40 14.10
N ASP A 117 -22.75 -30.40 13.38
CA ASP A 117 -21.36 -30.48 12.94
C ASP A 117 -21.23 -29.86 11.54
N ILE A 118 -20.40 -28.83 11.42
CA ILE A 118 -20.19 -28.08 10.19
C ILE A 118 -18.76 -28.23 9.69
N THR A 119 -18.60 -28.19 8.37
CA THR A 119 -17.30 -28.05 7.71
C THR A 119 -17.30 -26.73 6.96
N ILE A 120 -16.35 -25.86 7.26
CA ILE A 120 -16.22 -24.53 6.64
C ILE A 120 -14.81 -24.34 6.06
N SER A 121 -14.66 -23.45 5.10
CA SER A 121 -13.37 -23.16 4.47
C SER A 121 -13.33 -21.73 3.96
N ASN A 122 -12.15 -21.16 3.71
CA ASN A 122 -12.10 -19.88 3.00
C ASN A 122 -12.47 -20.06 1.52
N SER A 123 -13.07 -19.05 0.88
CA SER A 123 -13.73 -19.24 -0.43
C SER A 123 -12.83 -19.78 -1.56
N TRP A 124 -11.52 -19.64 -1.42
CA TRP A 124 -10.59 -20.17 -2.41
C TRP A 124 -10.09 -21.57 -2.08
N SER A 125 -10.18 -22.09 -0.85
CA SER A 125 -9.87 -23.48 -0.51
C SER A 125 -11.07 -24.43 -0.63
N SER A 126 -12.29 -23.91 -0.81
CA SER A 126 -13.50 -24.73 -0.87
C SER A 126 -13.52 -25.82 -1.95
N HIS A 127 -12.82 -25.63 -3.07
CA HIS A 127 -12.70 -26.67 -4.12
C HIS A 127 -11.86 -27.86 -3.70
N LEU A 128 -10.97 -27.69 -2.72
CA LEU A 128 -10.10 -28.78 -2.27
C LEU A 128 -10.91 -29.87 -1.58
N VAL A 129 -12.10 -29.54 -1.07
CA VAL A 129 -12.98 -30.48 -0.39
C VAL A 129 -13.99 -31.05 -1.39
N THR A 130 -13.84 -32.32 -1.71
CA THR A 130 -14.76 -33.06 -2.59
C THR A 130 -15.38 -34.25 -1.87
N ASN A 131 -16.48 -34.80 -2.41
CA ASN A 131 -17.15 -35.99 -1.87
C ASN A 131 -17.54 -35.87 -0.38
N TRP A 132 -17.95 -34.68 0.06
CA TRP A 132 -18.43 -34.43 1.42
C TRP A 132 -19.73 -35.19 1.68
N ARG A 133 -19.77 -35.98 2.76
CA ARG A 133 -20.94 -36.77 3.17
C ARG A 133 -20.88 -37.17 4.64
N VAL A 134 -22.04 -37.41 5.23
CA VAL A 134 -22.15 -38.05 6.56
C VAL A 134 -22.16 -39.56 6.39
N SER A 135 -21.23 -40.26 7.04
CA SER A 135 -21.12 -41.72 7.01
C SER A 135 -22.33 -42.40 7.64
N SER A 136 -22.67 -43.60 7.19
CA SER A 136 -23.63 -44.50 7.85
C SER A 136 -22.95 -45.52 8.76
N GLU A 137 -21.62 -45.56 8.78
CA GLU A 137 -20.86 -46.42 9.68
C GLU A 137 -21.07 -46.02 11.14
N VAL A 138 -21.04 -47.02 12.01
CA VAL A 138 -21.23 -46.84 13.46
C VAL A 138 -19.99 -46.17 14.03
N SER A 139 -20.18 -45.00 14.63
CA SER A 139 -19.11 -44.18 15.24
C SER A 139 -18.85 -44.49 16.71
N MET A 140 -19.69 -45.33 17.34
CA MET A 140 -19.71 -45.56 18.80
C MET A 140 -19.93 -44.27 19.62
N SER A 141 -20.48 -43.23 18.98
CA SER A 141 -20.83 -41.94 19.57
C SER A 141 -22.20 -41.51 19.05
N ASP A 142 -22.86 -40.58 19.75
CA ASP A 142 -24.05 -39.92 19.24
C ASP A 142 -23.72 -39.05 18.01
N HIS A 143 -22.46 -38.63 17.81
CA HIS A 143 -22.01 -37.97 16.58
C HIS A 143 -21.63 -38.98 15.51
N ARG A 144 -21.96 -38.69 14.25
CA ARG A 144 -21.60 -39.47 13.05
C ARG A 144 -20.37 -38.90 12.39
N HIS A 145 -19.59 -39.78 11.76
CA HIS A 145 -18.43 -39.38 10.99
C HIS A 145 -18.83 -38.56 9.76
N ILE A 146 -18.18 -37.41 9.59
CA ILE A 146 -18.18 -36.64 8.34
C ILE A 146 -16.95 -37.06 7.54
N LEU A 147 -17.15 -37.42 6.28
CA LEU A 147 -16.11 -37.86 5.37
C LEU A 147 -16.07 -36.92 4.16
N PHE A 148 -14.87 -36.55 3.76
CA PHE A 148 -14.60 -35.84 2.52
C PHE A 148 -13.18 -36.14 2.03
N ASN A 149 -12.94 -35.90 0.76
CA ASN A 149 -11.62 -35.98 0.15
C ASN A 149 -10.98 -34.60 0.16
N LEU A 150 -9.68 -34.54 0.43
CA LEU A 150 -8.88 -33.33 0.28
C LEU A 150 -8.00 -33.46 -0.97
N GLU A 151 -8.35 -32.74 -2.03
CA GLU A 151 -7.54 -32.64 -3.22
C GLU A 151 -6.29 -31.81 -2.93
N THR A 152 -5.11 -32.44 -2.97
CA THR A 152 -3.82 -31.79 -2.71
C THR A 152 -2.99 -31.73 -4.00
N GLY A 153 -2.38 -30.58 -4.27
CA GLY A 153 -1.66 -30.31 -5.52
C GLY A 153 -2.11 -29.02 -6.22
N THR A 154 -1.28 -28.49 -7.11
CA THR A 154 -1.63 -27.33 -7.94
C THR A 154 -2.64 -27.77 -9.01
N VAL A 155 -3.92 -27.76 -8.67
CA VAL A 155 -4.94 -27.66 -9.70
C VAL A 155 -5.25 -26.17 -9.85
N PRO A 156 -4.75 -25.48 -10.89
CA PRO A 156 -5.40 -24.27 -11.32
C PRO A 156 -6.73 -24.71 -11.92
N VAL A 157 -7.73 -24.97 -11.06
CA VAL A 157 -9.09 -25.05 -11.56
C VAL A 157 -9.35 -23.65 -12.11
N GLU A 158 -9.38 -23.52 -13.43
CA GLU A 158 -10.01 -22.38 -14.09
C GLU A 158 -11.46 -22.38 -13.64
N ARG A 159 -11.73 -21.76 -12.48
CA ARG A 159 -13.08 -21.64 -11.96
C ARG A 159 -13.79 -20.63 -12.83
N GLU A 160 -14.72 -21.17 -13.59
CA GLU A 160 -15.84 -20.46 -14.13
C GLU A 160 -16.65 -19.87 -12.97
N TYR A 161 -16.76 -18.54 -12.93
CA TYR A 161 -17.52 -17.83 -11.93
C TYR A 161 -18.44 -16.81 -12.61
N ARG A 162 -19.55 -16.49 -11.96
CA ARG A 162 -20.46 -15.42 -12.37
C ARG A 162 -20.23 -14.22 -11.45
N ASN A 163 -20.10 -13.02 -12.00
CA ASN A 163 -19.95 -11.80 -11.20
C ASN A 163 -21.30 -11.08 -11.11
N PRO A 164 -22.00 -11.10 -9.96
CA PRO A 164 -23.32 -10.50 -9.82
C PRO A 164 -23.37 -9.01 -10.19
N LYS A 165 -22.26 -8.27 -10.01
CA LYS A 165 -22.17 -6.83 -10.35
C LYS A 165 -22.23 -6.55 -11.85
N LEU A 166 -21.96 -7.56 -12.68
CA LEU A 166 -21.97 -7.46 -14.14
C LEU A 166 -23.21 -8.13 -14.77
N THR A 167 -24.21 -8.47 -13.96
CA THR A 167 -25.48 -9.03 -14.44
C THR A 167 -26.19 -8.02 -15.33
N VAL A 168 -26.65 -8.43 -16.51
CA VAL A 168 -27.47 -7.59 -17.39
C VAL A 168 -28.90 -7.55 -16.84
N TRP A 169 -29.17 -6.56 -15.99
CA TRP A 169 -30.42 -6.47 -15.23
C TRP A 169 -31.68 -6.33 -16.07
N SER A 170 -31.61 -5.72 -17.26
CA SER A 170 -32.75 -5.67 -18.20
C SER A 170 -33.15 -7.07 -18.66
N THR A 171 -32.17 -7.85 -19.13
CA THR A 171 -32.36 -9.24 -19.53
C THR A 171 -32.81 -10.12 -18.36
N TYR A 172 -32.24 -9.93 -17.16
CA TYR A 172 -32.68 -10.63 -15.96
C TYR A 172 -34.17 -10.42 -15.68
N LYS A 173 -34.60 -9.15 -15.67
CA LYS A 173 -35.99 -8.79 -15.42
C LYS A 173 -36.91 -9.38 -16.47
N ASP A 174 -36.57 -9.25 -17.76
CA ASP A 174 -37.38 -9.79 -18.86
C ASP A 174 -37.55 -11.31 -18.77
N ILE A 175 -36.46 -12.04 -18.51
CA ILE A 175 -36.50 -13.50 -18.36
C ILE A 175 -37.28 -13.89 -17.11
N LEU A 176 -37.08 -13.20 -15.99
CA LEU A 176 -37.80 -13.49 -14.75
C LEU A 176 -39.31 -13.28 -14.92
N SER A 177 -39.73 -12.15 -15.51
CA SER A 177 -41.14 -11.84 -15.75
C SER A 177 -41.84 -12.88 -16.61
N ARG A 178 -41.16 -13.45 -17.61
CA ARG A 178 -41.69 -14.52 -18.47
C ARG A 178 -41.84 -15.86 -17.74
N ASN A 179 -40.98 -16.14 -16.76
CA ASN A 179 -40.89 -17.46 -16.12
C ASN A 179 -41.59 -17.57 -14.77
N VAL A 180 -41.86 -16.46 -14.06
CA VAL A 180 -42.54 -16.47 -12.76
C VAL A 180 -44.06 -16.68 -12.89
N GLY A 181 -44.64 -16.32 -14.04
CA GLY A 181 -46.09 -16.45 -14.27
C GLY A 181 -46.94 -15.56 -13.35
N PRO A 182 -48.27 -15.66 -13.42
CA PRO A 182 -49.16 -14.89 -12.55
C PRO A 182 -49.06 -15.36 -11.09
N PRO A 183 -49.31 -14.48 -10.10
CA PRO A 183 -49.27 -14.85 -8.69
C PRO A 183 -50.29 -15.95 -8.39
N VAL A 184 -49.82 -17.12 -7.96
CA VAL A 184 -50.67 -18.20 -7.45
C VAL A 184 -50.87 -17.98 -5.96
N ARG A 185 -52.11 -18.14 -5.47
CA ARG A 185 -52.40 -18.19 -4.03
C ARG A 185 -52.47 -19.65 -3.57
N PRO A 186 -51.40 -20.22 -3.00
CA PRO A 186 -51.42 -21.59 -2.53
C PRO A 186 -52.28 -21.70 -1.26
N HIS A 187 -53.10 -22.75 -1.17
CA HIS A 187 -53.97 -23.03 -0.03
C HIS A 187 -53.58 -24.29 0.75
N THR A 188 -52.56 -25.01 0.27
CA THR A 188 -52.07 -26.25 0.87
C THR A 188 -50.54 -26.27 0.88
N ILE A 189 -49.93 -27.00 1.83
CA ILE A 189 -48.46 -27.13 1.93
C ILE A 189 -47.83 -27.61 0.61
N PRO A 190 -48.36 -28.63 -0.10
CA PRO A 190 -47.79 -29.05 -1.38
C PRO A 190 -47.82 -27.96 -2.46
N GLN A 191 -48.84 -27.10 -2.46
CA GLN A 191 -48.92 -25.97 -3.39
C GLN A 191 -47.91 -24.88 -3.04
N ILE A 192 -47.63 -24.65 -1.75
CA ILE A 192 -46.57 -23.73 -1.30
C ILE A 192 -45.21 -24.23 -1.78
N GLU A 193 -44.88 -25.50 -1.53
CA GLU A 193 -43.61 -26.08 -1.96
C GLU A 193 -43.42 -26.03 -3.48
N SER A 194 -44.47 -26.36 -4.23
CA SER A 194 -44.46 -26.26 -5.70
C SER A 194 -44.23 -24.81 -6.17
N SER A 195 -44.87 -23.84 -5.52
CA SER A 195 -44.73 -22.42 -5.85
C SER A 195 -43.31 -21.91 -5.57
N VAL A 196 -42.75 -22.26 -4.40
CA VAL A 196 -41.36 -21.92 -4.03
C VAL A 196 -40.37 -22.55 -5.01
N LYS A 197 -40.58 -23.82 -5.38
CA LYS A 197 -39.73 -24.53 -6.34
C LYS A 197 -39.75 -23.85 -7.71
N ASN A 198 -40.92 -23.45 -8.18
CA ASN A 198 -41.07 -22.76 -9.47
C ASN A 198 -40.43 -21.37 -9.46
N LEU A 199 -40.67 -20.59 -8.39
CA LEU A 199 -40.05 -19.27 -8.23
C LEU A 199 -38.52 -19.38 -8.17
N THR A 200 -38.00 -20.32 -7.39
CA THR A 200 -36.55 -20.55 -7.26
C THR A 200 -35.94 -20.91 -8.61
N LYS A 201 -36.59 -21.81 -9.37
CA LYS A 201 -36.15 -22.16 -10.73
C LYS A 201 -36.15 -20.95 -11.65
N ALA A 202 -37.19 -20.12 -11.62
CA ALA A 202 -37.28 -18.93 -12.46
C ALA A 202 -36.18 -17.91 -12.12
N VAL A 203 -35.91 -17.67 -10.83
CA VAL A 203 -34.86 -16.78 -10.34
C VAL A 203 -33.47 -17.27 -10.75
N VAL A 204 -33.18 -18.55 -10.51
CA VAL A 204 -31.88 -19.15 -10.87
C VAL A 204 -31.69 -19.11 -12.39
N HIS A 205 -32.71 -19.51 -13.17
CA HIS A 205 -32.64 -19.49 -14.62
C HIS A 205 -32.42 -18.07 -15.17
N ALA A 206 -33.17 -17.09 -14.67
CA ALA A 206 -32.99 -15.69 -15.07
C ALA A 206 -31.56 -15.20 -14.76
N TYR A 207 -31.02 -15.56 -13.60
CA TYR A 207 -29.65 -15.20 -13.22
C TYR A 207 -28.60 -15.87 -14.13
N GLU A 208 -28.75 -17.16 -14.41
CA GLU A 208 -27.80 -17.90 -15.23
C GLU A 208 -27.72 -17.41 -16.68
N GLN A 209 -28.86 -16.97 -17.23
CA GLN A 209 -28.93 -16.42 -18.60
C GLN A 209 -28.46 -14.97 -18.70
N SER A 210 -28.66 -14.17 -17.65
CA SER A 210 -28.31 -12.74 -17.64
C SER A 210 -26.94 -12.43 -17.04
N CYS A 211 -26.32 -13.40 -16.36
CA CYS A 211 -24.99 -13.27 -15.79
C CYS A 211 -24.04 -14.29 -16.46
N PRO A 212 -23.28 -13.87 -17.49
CA PRO A 212 -22.42 -14.77 -18.24
C PRO A 212 -21.30 -15.33 -17.36
N VAL A 213 -20.98 -16.60 -17.60
CA VAL A 213 -19.89 -17.30 -16.95
C VAL A 213 -18.56 -16.70 -17.42
N ARG A 214 -17.69 -16.38 -16.47
CA ARG A 214 -16.36 -15.81 -16.74
C ARG A 214 -15.28 -16.72 -16.17
N LYS A 215 -14.16 -16.80 -16.86
CA LYS A 215 -12.95 -17.44 -16.35
C LYS A 215 -12.12 -16.42 -15.57
N ARG A 216 -11.47 -16.85 -14.50
CA ARG A 216 -10.43 -16.03 -13.86
C ARG A 216 -9.28 -15.84 -14.85
N ASN A 217 -9.06 -14.61 -15.31
CA ASN A 217 -7.87 -14.28 -16.07
C ASN A 217 -6.65 -14.45 -15.17
N LYS A 218 -5.67 -15.25 -15.60
CA LYS A 218 -4.33 -15.22 -15.00
C LYS A 218 -3.69 -13.88 -15.39
N VAL A 219 -3.86 -12.89 -14.52
CA VAL A 219 -3.16 -11.60 -14.66
C VAL A 219 -1.75 -11.81 -14.12
N ARG A 220 -0.76 -11.75 -15.01
CA ARG A 220 0.64 -11.67 -14.61
C ARG A 220 1.02 -10.20 -14.56
N LEU A 221 1.14 -9.67 -13.34
CA LEU A 221 1.70 -8.34 -13.13
C LEU A 221 3.23 -8.46 -13.25
N VAL A 222 3.80 -7.71 -14.17
CA VAL A 222 5.25 -7.63 -14.38
C VAL A 222 5.63 -6.18 -14.24
N TRP A 223 6.58 -5.90 -13.36
CA TRP A 223 7.18 -4.58 -13.28
C TRP A 223 8.03 -4.35 -14.53
N VAL A 224 7.70 -3.28 -15.26
CA VAL A 224 8.51 -2.80 -16.38
C VAL A 224 9.16 -1.48 -15.98
N PRO A 225 10.40 -1.22 -16.41
CA PRO A 225 11.02 0.08 -16.19
C PRO A 225 10.21 1.20 -16.86
N GLY A 226 10.02 2.31 -16.15
CA GLY A 226 9.39 3.51 -16.70
C GLY A 226 10.22 4.14 -17.81
N HIS A 227 9.58 4.84 -18.74
CA HIS A 227 10.22 5.62 -19.82
C HIS A 227 11.22 4.82 -20.67
N SER A 228 10.97 3.52 -20.82
CA SER A 228 11.84 2.60 -21.55
C SER A 228 11.27 2.19 -22.91
N GLY A 229 10.27 2.93 -23.41
CA GLY A 229 9.70 2.72 -24.74
C GLY A 229 8.77 1.52 -24.84
N VAL A 230 8.31 0.98 -23.70
CA VAL A 230 7.31 -0.10 -23.70
C VAL A 230 5.96 0.52 -24.02
N ALA A 231 5.49 0.34 -25.25
CA ALA A 231 4.32 1.04 -25.81
C ALA A 231 3.11 1.08 -24.85
N GLY A 232 2.73 -0.04 -24.24
CA GLY A 232 1.61 -0.08 -23.30
C GLY A 232 1.84 0.67 -21.98
N ASN A 233 3.09 0.74 -21.52
CA ASN A 233 3.46 1.51 -20.33
C ASN A 233 3.54 3.00 -20.62
N GLU A 234 4.08 3.39 -21.78
CA GLU A 234 4.11 4.79 -22.20
C GLU A 234 2.69 5.34 -22.40
N GLU A 235 1.79 4.56 -23.01
CA GLU A 235 0.39 4.95 -23.17
C GLU A 235 -0.31 5.09 -21.80
N ALA A 236 -0.09 4.14 -20.88
CA ALA A 236 -0.62 4.22 -19.52
C ALA A 236 -0.11 5.47 -18.78
N ASP A 237 1.17 5.82 -18.94
CA ASP A 237 1.78 7.00 -18.33
C ASP A 237 1.23 8.31 -18.92
N VAL A 238 1.00 8.36 -20.24
CA VAL A 238 0.33 9.48 -20.92
C VAL A 238 -1.09 9.69 -20.38
N LEU A 239 -1.87 8.61 -20.26
CA LEU A 239 -3.24 8.68 -19.74
C LEU A 239 -3.28 9.09 -18.27
N ALA A 240 -2.37 8.57 -17.44
CA ALA A 240 -2.25 8.97 -16.05
C ALA A 240 -1.89 10.46 -15.91
N ARG A 241 -0.97 10.97 -16.74
CA ARG A 241 -0.63 12.41 -16.77
C ARG A 241 -1.80 13.28 -17.18
N LYS A 242 -2.56 12.89 -18.20
CA LYS A 242 -3.77 13.60 -18.62
C LYS A 242 -4.78 13.68 -17.46
N GLY A 243 -5.08 12.54 -16.83
CA GLY A 243 -6.00 12.49 -15.69
C GLY A 243 -5.52 13.29 -14.47
N SER A 244 -4.20 13.37 -14.24
CA SER A 244 -3.64 14.22 -13.17
C SER A 244 -3.74 15.72 -13.45
N SER A 245 -3.92 16.11 -14.71
CA SER A 245 -4.04 17.51 -15.14
C SER A 245 -5.49 17.97 -15.28
N ASP A 246 -6.45 17.03 -15.25
CA ASP A 246 -7.87 17.34 -15.35
C ASP A 246 -8.42 17.93 -14.06
N THR A 247 -9.37 18.85 -14.19
CA THR A 247 -10.05 19.47 -13.06
C THR A 247 -10.85 18.41 -12.29
N LEU A 248 -10.64 18.32 -10.98
CA LEU A 248 -11.32 17.35 -10.13
C LEU A 248 -12.85 17.57 -10.16
N THR A 249 -13.60 16.67 -10.79
CA THR A 249 -15.07 16.69 -10.80
C THR A 249 -15.64 15.45 -10.12
N GLY A 250 -16.13 15.60 -8.88
CA GLY A 250 -16.90 14.57 -8.17
C GLY A 250 -17.01 14.85 -6.66
N PRO A 251 -17.97 14.22 -5.94
CA PRO A 251 -17.97 14.23 -4.49
C PRO A 251 -16.81 13.34 -4.02
N GLU A 252 -15.89 13.95 -3.32
CA GLU A 252 -14.64 13.40 -2.82
C GLU A 252 -14.79 11.96 -2.27
N PRO A 253 -13.85 11.08 -2.62
CA PRO A 253 -12.92 10.57 -1.64
C PRO A 253 -11.68 11.44 -1.75
N ALA A 254 -11.35 12.16 -0.69
CA ALA A 254 -10.14 12.94 -0.59
C ALA A 254 -8.94 11.97 -0.71
N ILE A 255 -8.46 11.76 -1.94
CA ILE A 255 -7.12 11.22 -2.15
C ILE A 255 -6.21 12.29 -1.57
N GLY A 256 -5.59 11.98 -0.44
CA GLY A 256 -4.69 12.91 0.25
C GLY A 256 -3.70 13.48 -0.75
N LEU A 257 -3.55 14.82 -0.73
CA LEU A 257 -2.61 15.52 -1.60
C LEU A 257 -1.27 14.76 -1.57
N PRO A 258 -0.74 14.34 -2.73
CA PRO A 258 0.57 13.71 -2.77
C PRO A 258 1.57 14.59 -2.05
N TYR A 259 2.37 14.03 -1.14
CA TYR A 259 3.29 14.79 -0.29
C TYR A 259 4.24 15.73 -1.08
N SER A 260 4.55 15.36 -2.32
CA SER A 260 5.33 16.18 -3.26
C SER A 260 4.67 17.50 -3.64
N TYR A 261 3.34 17.58 -3.63
CA TYR A 261 2.59 18.77 -4.02
C TYR A 261 2.76 19.93 -3.02
N PRO A 262 2.42 19.79 -1.72
CA PRO A 262 2.66 20.86 -0.75
C PRO A 262 4.16 21.17 -0.60
N LEU A 263 5.04 20.17 -0.66
CA LEU A 263 6.49 20.41 -0.65
C LEU A 263 6.96 21.23 -1.86
N GLY A 264 6.46 20.92 -3.06
CA GLY A 264 6.77 21.67 -4.27
C GLY A 264 6.31 23.12 -4.18
N SER A 265 5.11 23.36 -3.64
CA SER A 265 4.59 24.70 -3.39
C SER A 265 5.43 25.47 -2.37
N ILE A 266 5.88 24.80 -1.29
CA ILE A 266 6.77 25.42 -0.29
C ILE A 266 8.13 25.75 -0.89
N ASP A 267 8.73 24.86 -1.69
CA ASP A 267 10.04 25.11 -2.33
C ASP A 267 9.95 26.27 -3.33
N ASN A 268 8.89 26.30 -4.14
CA ASN A 268 8.63 27.41 -5.07
C ASN A 268 8.46 28.74 -4.33
N TRP A 269 7.59 28.78 -3.32
CA TRP A 269 7.40 29.97 -2.50
C TRP A 269 8.69 30.42 -1.84
N THR A 270 9.48 29.48 -1.29
CA THR A 270 10.76 29.78 -0.64
C THR A 270 11.76 30.39 -1.63
N ARG A 271 11.84 29.85 -2.86
CA ARG A 271 12.72 30.38 -3.91
C ARG A 271 12.28 31.77 -4.36
N GLU A 272 10.99 31.98 -4.58
CA GLU A 272 10.43 33.28 -4.96
C GLU A 272 10.70 34.32 -3.88
N LYS A 273 10.44 33.98 -2.61
CA LYS A 273 10.70 34.86 -1.48
C LYS A 273 12.18 35.20 -1.33
N CYS A 274 13.07 34.21 -1.44
CA CYS A 274 14.51 34.42 -1.37
C CYS A 274 15.02 35.33 -2.50
N GLN A 275 14.50 35.16 -3.72
CA GLN A 275 14.82 36.01 -4.86
C GLN A 275 14.29 37.44 -4.68
N GLU A 276 13.07 37.57 -4.15
CA GLU A 276 12.46 38.85 -3.81
C GLU A 276 13.30 39.60 -2.77
N ASP A 277 13.65 38.95 -1.66
CA ASP A 277 14.45 39.53 -0.58
C ASP A 277 15.86 39.91 -1.08
N TRP A 278 16.48 39.08 -1.91
CA TRP A 278 17.76 39.39 -2.57
C TRP A 278 17.68 40.64 -3.45
N SER A 279 16.57 40.82 -4.17
CA SER A 279 16.39 41.92 -5.13
C SER A 279 15.95 43.23 -4.45
N ARG A 280 15.06 43.14 -3.46
CA ARG A 280 14.42 44.29 -2.79
C ARG A 280 15.09 44.71 -1.49
N GLY A 281 15.95 43.88 -0.89
CA GLY A 281 16.62 44.18 0.36
C GLY A 281 17.44 45.48 0.31
N ILE A 282 17.51 46.20 1.43
CA ILE A 282 18.36 47.39 1.57
C ILE A 282 19.73 46.93 2.10
N GLY A 283 20.82 47.37 1.46
CA GLY A 283 22.19 47.01 1.86
C GLY A 283 22.86 45.97 0.93
N LEU A 284 23.82 45.21 1.46
CA LEU A 284 24.53 44.13 0.76
C LEU A 284 25.26 44.55 -0.53
N ARG A 285 25.70 45.82 -0.62
CA ARG A 285 26.32 46.40 -1.82
C ARG A 285 27.41 45.50 -2.42
N GLN A 286 28.34 45.01 -1.59
CA GLN A 286 29.44 44.19 -2.07
C GLN A 286 28.97 42.78 -2.51
N ALA A 287 28.16 42.12 -1.68
CA ALA A 287 27.61 40.80 -2.01
C ALA A 287 26.83 40.84 -3.34
N ARG A 288 26.07 41.91 -3.60
CA ARG A 288 25.34 42.10 -4.87
C ARG A 288 26.23 42.32 -6.08
N LEU A 289 27.43 42.87 -5.89
CA LEU A 289 28.40 43.01 -6.97
C LEU A 289 29.04 41.67 -7.33
N LEU A 290 29.33 40.83 -6.33
CA LEU A 290 30.13 39.61 -6.50
C LEU A 290 29.30 38.31 -6.60
N ILE A 291 28.04 38.32 -6.17
CA ILE A 291 27.16 37.14 -6.16
C ILE A 291 26.00 37.38 -7.13
N LYS A 292 25.77 36.44 -8.03
CA LYS A 292 24.69 36.50 -9.05
C LYS A 292 23.28 36.53 -8.45
N GLY A 293 23.10 35.87 -7.31
CA GLY A 293 21.83 35.73 -6.59
C GLY A 293 21.70 34.35 -5.96
N PRO A 294 20.56 34.06 -5.31
CA PRO A 294 20.27 32.74 -4.80
C PRO A 294 20.16 31.73 -5.97
N GLY A 295 20.91 30.63 -5.89
CA GLY A 295 20.96 29.65 -6.98
C GLY A 295 21.41 28.27 -6.51
N ALA A 296 20.68 27.24 -6.93
CA ALA A 296 20.88 25.87 -6.44
C ALA A 296 22.29 25.32 -6.68
N ALA A 297 22.94 25.68 -7.80
CA ALA A 297 24.30 25.24 -8.11
C ALA A 297 25.36 25.85 -7.17
N ALA A 298 25.26 27.16 -6.91
CA ALA A 298 26.13 27.86 -5.97
C ALA A 298 25.92 27.36 -4.54
N THR A 299 24.66 27.19 -4.11
CA THR A 299 24.32 26.65 -2.79
C THR A 299 24.89 25.26 -2.58
N ARG A 300 24.71 24.33 -3.53
CA ARG A 300 25.30 22.98 -3.43
C ARG A 300 26.83 23.01 -3.32
N SER A 301 27.47 23.88 -4.08
CA SER A 301 28.93 24.04 -4.04
C SER A 301 29.40 24.55 -2.67
N LEU A 302 28.66 25.48 -2.06
CA LEU A 302 28.97 26.04 -0.74
C LEU A 302 28.71 25.06 0.41
N VAL A 303 27.58 24.34 0.39
CA VAL A 303 27.17 23.40 1.46
C VAL A 303 28.15 22.23 1.59
N ASN A 304 28.80 21.83 0.48
CA ASN A 304 29.78 20.75 0.47
C ASN A 304 31.17 21.15 1.00
N LEU A 305 31.39 22.43 1.30
CA LEU A 305 32.67 22.91 1.83
C LEU A 305 32.78 22.68 3.35
N ASN A 306 34.01 22.51 3.83
CA ASN A 306 34.26 22.53 5.27
C ASN A 306 34.05 23.94 5.86
N ARG A 307 33.81 24.01 7.17
CA ARG A 307 33.52 25.26 7.89
C ARG A 307 34.57 26.36 7.67
N ALA A 308 35.85 26.00 7.65
CA ALA A 308 36.93 26.97 7.41
C ALA A 308 36.84 27.61 6.02
N SER A 309 36.55 26.80 5.00
CA SER A 309 36.41 27.26 3.62
C SER A 309 35.17 28.12 3.42
N ILE A 310 34.05 27.74 4.05
CA ILE A 310 32.82 28.56 4.05
C ILE A 310 33.09 29.92 4.65
N ASN A 311 33.79 30.00 5.80
CA ASN A 311 34.09 31.28 6.44
C ASN A 311 34.93 32.21 5.54
N ILE A 312 35.93 31.66 4.84
CA ILE A 312 36.76 32.42 3.90
C ILE A 312 35.90 32.96 2.75
N ILE A 313 35.13 32.10 2.09
CA ILE A 313 34.31 32.49 0.93
C ILE A 313 33.22 33.48 1.32
N THR A 314 32.48 33.21 2.40
CA THR A 314 31.43 34.11 2.86
C THR A 314 32.01 35.46 3.22
N GLY A 315 33.12 35.51 3.98
CA GLY A 315 33.77 36.77 4.34
C GLY A 315 34.29 37.53 3.11
N LEU A 316 34.86 36.82 2.13
CA LEU A 316 35.41 37.42 0.91
C LEU A 316 34.31 37.92 -0.04
N LEU A 317 33.21 37.18 -0.23
CA LEU A 317 32.14 37.61 -1.14
C LEU A 317 31.25 38.68 -0.51
N THR A 318 31.00 38.61 0.80
CA THR A 318 30.13 39.58 1.49
C THR A 318 30.86 40.84 1.96
N GLY A 319 32.19 40.78 2.12
CA GLY A 319 33.00 41.89 2.64
C GLY A 319 33.12 41.90 4.16
N HIS A 320 32.54 40.91 4.83
CA HIS A 320 32.59 40.74 6.29
C HIS A 320 33.60 39.65 6.66
N GLY A 321 34.87 39.92 6.38
CA GLY A 321 35.96 38.95 6.54
C GLY A 321 37.23 39.53 7.16
N ARG A 322 38.31 38.77 7.13
CA ARG A 322 39.61 39.14 7.72
C ARG A 322 40.45 40.08 6.85
N LEU A 323 39.80 40.90 6.02
CA LEU A 323 40.49 41.91 5.22
C LEU A 323 40.58 43.23 6.00
N ASN A 324 41.68 43.95 5.87
CA ASN A 324 41.97 45.15 6.66
C ASN A 324 40.88 46.22 6.55
N LYS A 325 40.21 46.39 5.40
CA LYS A 325 39.10 47.35 5.29
C LYS A 325 37.98 47.03 6.28
N HIS A 326 37.58 45.76 6.37
CA HIS A 326 36.55 45.35 7.32
C HIS A 326 37.04 45.47 8.76
N LEU A 327 38.27 45.00 9.03
CA LEU A 327 38.88 45.05 10.36
C LEU A 327 39.01 46.49 10.89
N SER A 328 39.36 47.45 10.03
CA SER A 328 39.42 48.86 10.41
C SER A 328 38.04 49.44 10.70
N THR A 329 37.02 49.05 9.91
CA THR A 329 35.64 49.49 10.14
C THR A 329 35.10 49.03 11.49
N ILE A 330 35.51 47.85 11.97
CA ILE A 330 35.11 47.31 13.27
C ILE A 330 36.10 47.63 14.40
N GLY A 331 37.13 48.46 14.14
CA GLY A 331 38.09 48.92 15.15
C GLY A 331 39.15 47.90 15.58
N LEU A 332 39.34 46.81 14.83
CA LEU A 332 40.37 45.78 15.10
C LEU A 332 41.69 46.02 14.36
N SER A 333 41.72 46.93 13.39
CA SER A 333 42.94 47.35 12.69
C SER A 333 43.03 48.87 12.66
N PRO A 334 44.21 49.47 12.91
CA PRO A 334 44.39 50.92 12.79
C PRO A 334 44.45 51.39 11.32
N ASP A 335 44.60 50.47 10.36
CA ASP A 335 44.81 50.79 8.94
C ASP A 335 43.94 49.89 8.05
N SER A 336 43.38 50.48 7.00
CA SER A 336 42.59 49.80 5.97
C SER A 336 43.42 49.37 4.77
N ARG A 337 44.68 49.81 4.64
CA ARG A 337 45.53 49.51 3.48
C ARG A 337 45.79 48.02 3.31
N CYS A 338 45.91 47.61 2.04
CA CYS A 338 46.23 46.26 1.62
C CYS A 338 47.61 45.82 2.07
N ARG A 339 47.67 44.69 2.79
CA ARG A 339 48.90 44.06 3.29
C ARG A 339 49.81 43.56 2.18
N LEU A 340 49.27 43.38 0.97
CA LEU A 340 50.02 42.91 -0.18
C LEU A 340 50.65 44.07 -0.96
N CYS A 341 49.84 45.04 -1.40
CA CYS A 341 50.30 46.11 -2.29
C CYS A 341 50.61 47.43 -1.58
N GLY A 342 50.00 47.71 -0.43
CA GLY A 342 50.19 48.94 0.35
C GLY A 342 49.55 50.21 -0.24
N THR A 343 48.92 50.15 -1.42
CA THR A 343 48.49 51.36 -2.16
C THR A 343 46.99 51.67 -2.09
N SER A 344 46.15 50.72 -1.68
CA SER A 344 44.69 50.86 -1.68
C SER A 344 44.10 50.15 -0.48
N ASP A 345 42.83 50.41 -0.18
CA ASP A 345 42.09 49.69 0.85
C ASP A 345 42.04 48.18 0.54
N GLU A 346 42.27 47.36 1.56
CA GLU A 346 42.11 45.92 1.50
C GLU A 346 40.63 45.55 1.60
N ASP A 347 39.88 45.81 0.55
CA ASP A 347 38.53 45.27 0.39
C ASP A 347 38.53 44.08 -0.57
N SER A 348 37.42 43.36 -0.61
CA SER A 348 37.33 42.15 -1.43
C SER A 348 37.39 42.46 -2.92
N ILE A 349 36.88 43.61 -3.35
CA ILE A 349 36.92 44.03 -4.76
C ILE A 349 38.37 44.29 -5.15
N HIS A 350 39.15 45.00 -4.35
CA HIS A 350 40.57 45.21 -4.57
C HIS A 350 41.31 43.88 -4.68
N VAL A 351 41.14 42.98 -3.71
CA VAL A 351 41.85 41.68 -3.71
C VAL A 351 41.45 40.81 -4.92
N LEU A 352 40.15 40.67 -5.19
CA LEU A 352 39.62 39.83 -6.26
C LEU A 352 39.80 40.39 -7.67
N CYS A 353 39.89 41.72 -7.83
CA CYS A 353 39.79 42.35 -9.15
C CYS A 353 41.02 43.20 -9.52
N HIS A 354 41.66 43.90 -8.57
CA HIS A 354 42.56 45.01 -8.89
C HIS A 354 43.97 44.93 -8.28
N CYS A 355 44.18 44.15 -7.22
CA CYS A 355 45.43 44.15 -6.47
C CYS A 355 46.61 43.69 -7.35
N PRO A 356 47.60 44.54 -7.65
CA PRO A 356 48.65 44.20 -8.62
C PRO A 356 49.55 43.04 -8.15
N ARG A 357 49.64 42.83 -6.83
CA ARG A 357 50.50 41.79 -6.23
C ARG A 357 50.00 40.36 -6.41
N VAL A 358 48.73 40.18 -6.76
CA VAL A 358 48.13 38.85 -6.99
C VAL A 358 47.64 38.68 -8.44
N ILE A 359 48.17 39.49 -9.36
CA ILE A 359 47.81 39.48 -10.79
C ILE A 359 48.06 38.11 -11.44
N VAL A 360 49.18 37.46 -11.10
CA VAL A 360 49.53 36.13 -11.62
C VAL A 360 48.56 35.07 -11.10
N ASN A 361 48.17 35.14 -9.82
CA ASN A 361 47.22 34.21 -9.22
C ASN A 361 45.83 34.36 -9.86
N ARG A 362 45.39 35.59 -10.13
CA ARG A 362 44.13 35.85 -10.87
C ARG A 362 44.21 35.34 -12.29
N HIS A 363 45.28 35.62 -13.04
CA HIS A 363 45.41 35.10 -14.40
C HIS A 363 45.39 33.57 -14.43
N ARG A 364 46.06 32.91 -13.47
CA ARG A 364 46.10 31.45 -13.38
C ARG A 364 44.73 30.83 -13.06
N LEU A 365 43.95 31.41 -12.17
CA LEU A 365 42.71 30.80 -11.64
C LEU A 365 41.45 31.36 -12.29
N PHE A 366 41.44 32.64 -12.62
CA PHE A 366 40.31 33.37 -13.20
C PHE A 366 40.48 33.63 -14.70
N GLY A 367 41.68 33.47 -15.26
CA GLY A 367 41.95 33.67 -16.68
C GLY A 367 42.25 35.12 -17.08
N ALA A 368 42.21 36.07 -16.13
CA ALA A 368 42.50 37.48 -16.37
C ALA A 368 43.27 38.11 -15.19
N GLY A 369 44.13 39.09 -15.47
CA GLY A 369 44.91 39.80 -14.45
C GLY A 369 44.12 40.90 -13.73
N TYR A 370 43.17 41.51 -14.41
CA TYR A 370 42.23 42.51 -13.89
C TYR A 370 40.83 42.12 -14.34
N LEU A 371 39.86 42.27 -13.45
CA LEU A 371 38.47 41.86 -13.65
C LEU A 371 37.54 43.01 -13.26
N ALA A 372 36.37 43.09 -13.87
CA ALA A 372 35.27 43.84 -13.29
C ALA A 372 34.65 43.03 -12.13
N PRO A 373 34.06 43.66 -11.10
CA PRO A 373 33.37 42.95 -10.03
C PRO A 373 32.31 41.96 -10.53
N GLU A 374 31.64 42.29 -11.64
CA GLU A 374 30.61 41.46 -12.27
C GLU A 374 31.17 40.15 -12.83
N ASP A 375 32.42 40.14 -13.29
CA ASP A 375 33.08 38.94 -13.85
C ASP A 375 33.22 37.84 -12.78
N ILE A 376 33.37 38.23 -11.51
CA ILE A 376 33.48 37.30 -10.38
C ILE A 376 32.21 36.42 -10.25
N ARG A 377 31.05 36.91 -10.69
CA ARG A 377 29.77 36.16 -10.59
C ARG A 377 29.74 34.88 -11.40
N GLU A 378 30.56 34.80 -12.45
CA GLU A 378 30.64 33.63 -13.33
C GLU A 378 31.80 32.70 -12.94
N ILE A 379 32.62 33.08 -11.95
CA ILE A 379 33.74 32.26 -11.48
C ILE A 379 33.25 31.20 -10.48
N PRO A 380 33.53 29.90 -10.72
CA PRO A 380 33.21 28.85 -9.78
C PRO A 380 33.82 29.05 -8.38
N VAL A 381 33.06 28.73 -7.33
CA VAL A 381 33.42 28.98 -5.93
C VAL A 381 34.74 28.29 -5.53
N ASP A 382 35.00 27.10 -6.06
CA ASP A 382 36.25 26.35 -5.83
C ASP A 382 37.48 27.12 -6.33
N ARG A 383 37.38 27.80 -7.48
CA ARG A 383 38.44 28.65 -8.01
C ARG A 383 38.63 29.91 -7.18
N VAL A 384 37.56 30.54 -6.72
CA VAL A 384 37.62 31.69 -5.80
C VAL A 384 38.29 31.29 -4.48
N LEU A 385 38.00 30.09 -3.96
CA LEU A 385 38.61 29.57 -2.74
C LEU A 385 40.09 29.26 -2.92
N ALA A 386 40.45 28.61 -4.04
CA ALA A 386 41.84 28.35 -4.39
C ALA A 386 42.63 29.66 -4.51
N PHE A 387 42.00 30.69 -5.11
CA PHE A 387 42.58 32.02 -5.21
C PHE A 387 42.80 32.63 -3.82
N ALA A 388 41.78 32.66 -2.97
CA ALA A 388 41.88 33.21 -1.62
C ALA A 388 43.03 32.57 -0.82
N ARG A 389 43.15 31.23 -0.85
CA ARG A 389 44.25 30.50 -0.19
C ARG A 389 45.62 30.84 -0.78
N SER A 390 45.71 31.06 -2.09
CA SER A 390 46.97 31.41 -2.75
C SER A 390 47.49 32.82 -2.40
N THR A 391 46.64 33.71 -1.87
CA THR A 391 47.03 35.08 -1.52
C THR A 391 47.80 35.20 -0.22
N GLY A 392 47.72 34.19 0.67
CA GLY A 392 48.30 34.24 2.02
C GLY A 392 47.55 35.15 3.00
N LEU A 393 46.39 35.70 2.63
CA LEU A 393 45.58 36.57 3.49
C LEU A 393 44.62 35.84 4.44
N PHE A 394 44.37 34.54 4.22
CA PHE A 394 43.28 33.78 4.83
C PHE A 394 43.69 32.48 5.49
#